data_AF-A0A0C1RRV2-F1
#
_entry.id   AF-A0A0C1RRV2-F1
#
_cell.length_a   1.000
_cell.length_b   1.000
_cell.length_c   1.000
_cell.angle_alpha   90.00
_cell.angle_beta   90.00
_cell.angle_gamma   90.00
#
_symmetry.space_group_name_H-M   'P 1'
#
loop_
_entity.id
_entity.type
_entity.pdbx_description
1 polymer ?
#
loop_
_entity_poly.entity_id
_entity_poly.type
_entity_poly.pdbx_seq_one_letter_code
_entity_poly.pdbx_strand_id
1 'polypeptide(L)'
;MNVKCFMLVLLVIVTGCVPHAIKDEINNASMEASLSDIDQKVKSYYLTKDIPDNFDAAQYKTVVDELCSSNSVCKSQIKELFDTYNVQVRKIDDTFSVMLCDVDKLKKTMEDFGCNSMLVEIKSWKENDNVPCKFEDNWQQILQQHCAE
;
A
#
# COMPACT_ATOMS: atom_id res chain seq x y z
N MET A 1 49.34 3.97 -47.36
CA MET A 1 49.04 4.72 -46.13
C MET A 1 48.11 3.86 -45.28
N ASN A 2 48.65 3.26 -44.22
CA ASN A 2 47.90 2.46 -43.25
C ASN A 2 47.66 3.34 -42.02
N VAL A 3 46.40 3.60 -41.67
CA VAL A 3 46.03 3.93 -40.29
C VAL A 3 44.81 3.10 -39.92
N LYS A 4 45.04 2.28 -38.90
CA LYS A 4 44.17 1.23 -38.36
C LYS A 4 42.95 1.83 -37.67
N CYS A 5 41.88 1.04 -37.64
CA CYS A 5 40.73 1.13 -36.75
C CYS A 5 41.07 1.62 -35.35
N PHE A 6 40.24 2.50 -34.80
CA PHE A 6 39.89 2.46 -33.39
C PHE A 6 38.39 2.78 -33.26
N MET A 7 37.58 1.71 -33.29
CA MET A 7 36.23 1.72 -32.73
C MET A 7 36.36 1.96 -31.23
N LEU A 8 35.84 3.09 -30.75
CA LEU A 8 35.69 3.35 -29.33
C LEU A 8 34.27 2.93 -28.93
N VAL A 9 34.10 1.63 -28.68
CA VAL A 9 32.93 1.08 -28.00
C VAL A 9 33.11 1.43 -26.52
N LEU A 10 32.55 2.56 -26.09
CA LEU A 10 32.41 2.87 -24.67
C LEU A 10 31.23 2.02 -24.15
N LEU A 11 31.52 0.77 -23.81
CA LEU A 11 30.56 -0.11 -23.14
C LEU A 11 30.48 0.33 -21.66
N VAL A 12 29.60 1.28 -21.36
CA VAL A 12 29.28 1.64 -19.98
C VAL A 12 28.34 0.55 -19.45
N ILE A 13 28.92 -0.53 -18.92
CA ILE A 13 28.17 -1.47 -18.09
C ILE A 13 27.97 -0.78 -16.73
N VAL A 14 26.89 -0.02 -16.59
CA VAL A 14 26.38 0.37 -15.27
C VAL A 14 25.70 -0.88 -14.71
N THR A 15 26.45 -1.74 -14.02
CA THR A 15 25.85 -2.67 -13.05
C THR A 15 25.37 -1.82 -11.88
N GLY A 16 24.22 -1.17 -12.08
CA GLY A 16 23.62 -0.25 -11.13
C GLY A 16 23.06 -1.02 -9.94
N CYS A 17 23.77 -0.97 -8.81
CA CYS A 17 23.11 -1.16 -7.53
C CYS A 17 22.15 0.01 -7.36
N VAL A 18 20.85 -0.23 -7.56
CA VAL A 18 19.82 0.73 -7.18
C VAL A 18 19.95 0.94 -5.67
N PRO A 19 20.17 2.17 -5.18
CA PRO A 19 20.21 2.45 -3.75
C PRO A 19 18.95 1.94 -3.07
N HIS A 20 19.10 1.31 -1.90
CA HIS A 20 17.99 0.68 -1.16
C HIS A 20 16.81 1.65 -0.95
N ALA A 21 17.12 2.92 -0.63
CA ALA A 21 16.11 3.97 -0.45
C ALA A 21 15.24 4.23 -1.71
N ILE A 22 15.82 4.13 -2.92
CA ILE A 22 15.07 4.31 -4.17
C ILE A 22 14.13 3.12 -4.39
N LYS A 23 14.58 1.91 -4.06
CA LYS A 23 13.76 0.70 -4.16
C LYS A 23 12.58 0.75 -3.19
N ASP A 24 12.81 1.18 -1.96
CA ASP A 24 11.76 1.28 -0.94
C ASP A 24 10.71 2.32 -1.32
N GLU A 25 11.12 3.47 -1.88
CA GLU A 25 10.20 4.48 -2.37
C GLU A 25 9.32 3.97 -3.52
N ILE A 26 9.92 3.30 -4.52
CA ILE A 26 9.17 2.74 -5.66
C ILE A 26 8.16 1.69 -5.18
N ASN A 27 8.60 0.79 -4.28
CA ASN A 27 7.74 -0.25 -3.74
C ASN A 27 6.57 0.35 -2.94
N ASN A 28 6.85 1.30 -2.05
CA ASN A 28 5.81 1.94 -1.24
C ASN A 28 4.83 2.75 -2.10
N ALA A 29 5.29 3.44 -3.16
CA ALA A 29 4.41 4.16 -4.07
C ALA A 29 3.51 3.21 -4.89
N SER A 30 4.04 2.07 -5.34
CA SER A 30 3.25 1.03 -6.01
C SER A 30 2.20 0.43 -5.06
N MET A 31 2.58 0.23 -3.81
CA MET A 31 1.69 -0.31 -2.78
C MET A 31 0.63 0.70 -2.35
N GLU A 32 0.95 2.00 -2.31
CA GLU A 32 -0.01 3.08 -2.04
C GLU A 32 -1.18 3.02 -3.04
N ALA A 33 -0.87 2.96 -4.34
CA ALA A 33 -1.88 2.87 -5.38
C ALA A 33 -2.70 1.57 -5.29
N SER A 34 -2.04 0.45 -4.96
CA SER A 34 -2.71 -0.84 -4.84
C SER A 34 -3.64 -0.90 -3.63
N LEU A 35 -3.19 -0.40 -2.48
CA LEU A 35 -4.00 -0.33 -1.26
C LEU A 35 -5.24 0.54 -1.48
N SER A 36 -5.06 1.75 -2.02
CA SER A 36 -6.18 2.66 -2.28
C SER A 36 -7.23 2.06 -3.23
N ASP A 37 -6.81 1.39 -4.31
CA ASP A 37 -7.73 0.70 -5.23
C ASP A 37 -8.47 -0.48 -4.56
N ILE A 38 -7.77 -1.27 -3.75
CA ILE A 38 -8.38 -2.40 -3.02
C ILE A 38 -9.38 -1.87 -1.99
N ASP A 39 -9.00 -0.87 -1.19
CA ASP A 39 -9.85 -0.31 -0.14
C ASP A 39 -11.10 0.33 -0.72
N GLN A 40 -10.99 1.00 -1.86
CA GLN A 40 -12.17 1.51 -2.56
C GLN A 40 -13.14 0.39 -2.97
N LYS A 41 -12.64 -0.76 -3.44
CA LYS A 41 -13.48 -1.91 -3.80
C LYS A 41 -14.14 -2.52 -2.56
N VAL A 42 -13.41 -2.63 -1.46
CA VAL A 42 -13.94 -3.12 -0.18
C VAL A 42 -15.00 -2.15 0.37
N LYS A 43 -14.75 -0.84 0.33
CA LYS A 43 -15.76 0.18 0.67
C LYS A 43 -17.02 -0.01 -0.16
N SER A 44 -16.86 -0.17 -1.48
CA SER A 44 -17.96 -0.38 -2.41
C SER A 44 -18.77 -1.64 -2.10
N TYR A 45 -18.10 -2.72 -1.67
CA TYR A 45 -18.75 -3.96 -1.22
C TYR A 45 -19.68 -3.74 -0.01
N TYR A 46 -19.29 -2.86 0.90
CA TYR A 46 -20.04 -2.50 2.11
C TYR A 46 -21.01 -1.32 1.93
N LEU A 47 -21.18 -0.76 0.72
CA LEU A 47 -22.23 0.27 0.52
C LEU A 47 -23.65 -0.25 0.73
N THR A 48 -23.86 -1.56 0.61
CA THR A 48 -25.18 -2.21 0.74
C THR A 48 -25.25 -3.18 1.92
N LYS A 49 -24.19 -3.23 2.75
CA LYS A 49 -23.99 -4.17 3.85
C LYS A 49 -23.29 -3.47 4.98
N ASP A 50 -23.68 -3.73 6.23
CA ASP A 50 -22.93 -3.19 7.36
C ASP A 50 -21.53 -3.83 7.46
N ILE A 51 -20.52 -3.02 7.79
CA ILE A 51 -19.19 -3.52 8.15
C ILE A 51 -19.31 -4.25 9.50
N PRO A 52 -18.84 -5.51 9.63
CA PRO A 52 -18.91 -6.25 10.88
C PRO A 52 -18.23 -5.51 12.04
N ASP A 53 -18.79 -5.55 13.24
CA ASP A 53 -18.20 -4.87 14.42
C ASP A 53 -16.81 -5.40 14.79
N ASN A 54 -16.50 -6.63 14.41
CA ASN A 54 -15.20 -7.27 14.57
C ASN A 54 -14.38 -7.31 13.27
N PHE A 55 -14.56 -6.33 12.38
CA PHE A 55 -13.82 -6.26 11.12
C PHE A 55 -12.31 -6.19 11.35
N ASP A 56 -11.63 -7.25 10.91
CA ASP A 56 -10.21 -7.50 11.10
C ASP A 56 -9.52 -7.91 9.79
N ALA A 57 -8.21 -8.15 9.85
CA ALA A 57 -7.41 -8.48 8.68
C ALA A 57 -7.85 -9.78 7.98
N ALA A 58 -8.39 -10.76 8.72
CA ALA A 58 -8.85 -12.02 8.14
C ALA A 58 -10.17 -11.81 7.37
N GLN A 59 -11.09 -11.04 7.93
CA GLN A 59 -12.33 -10.66 7.27
C GLN A 59 -12.07 -9.79 6.04
N TYR A 60 -11.19 -8.79 6.17
CA TYR A 60 -10.76 -7.96 5.05
C TYR A 60 -10.16 -8.81 3.91
N LYS A 61 -9.23 -9.70 4.23
CA LYS A 61 -8.64 -10.62 3.25
C LYS A 61 -9.69 -11.47 2.54
N THR A 62 -10.69 -11.96 3.28
CA THR A 62 -11.79 -12.77 2.71
C THR A 62 -12.60 -11.98 1.69
N VAL A 63 -12.97 -10.74 2.02
CA VAL A 63 -13.71 -9.85 1.09
C VAL A 63 -12.86 -9.53 -0.14
N VAL A 64 -11.59 -9.23 0.07
CA VAL A 64 -10.64 -8.89 -1.00
C VAL A 64 -10.41 -10.08 -1.93
N ASP A 65 -10.26 -11.30 -1.40
CA ASP A 65 -10.15 -12.54 -2.17
C ASP A 65 -11.42 -12.80 -3.00
N GLU A 66 -12.61 -12.53 -2.46
CA GLU A 66 -13.89 -12.62 -3.17
C GLU A 66 -13.94 -11.63 -4.34
N LEU A 67 -13.67 -10.35 -4.07
CA LEU A 67 -13.69 -9.25 -5.04
C LEU A 67 -12.71 -9.47 -6.19
N CYS A 68 -11.57 -10.09 -5.92
CA CYS A 68 -10.51 -10.28 -6.91
C CYS A 68 -10.43 -11.70 -7.47
N SER A 69 -11.38 -12.56 -7.13
CA SER A 69 -11.46 -13.96 -7.59
C SER A 69 -11.38 -14.15 -9.12
N SER A 70 -11.81 -13.18 -9.92
CA SER A 70 -11.79 -13.24 -11.39
C SER A 70 -10.67 -12.40 -12.05
N ASN A 71 -9.98 -11.55 -11.29
CA ASN A 71 -9.00 -10.60 -11.83
C ASN A 71 -7.58 -10.99 -11.37
N SER A 72 -6.76 -11.51 -12.31
CA SER A 72 -5.39 -11.95 -12.02
C SER A 72 -4.46 -10.84 -11.55
N VAL A 73 -4.65 -9.61 -12.05
CA VAL A 73 -3.86 -8.44 -11.62
C VAL A 73 -4.17 -8.14 -10.16
N CYS A 74 -5.46 -8.05 -9.81
CA CYS A 74 -5.83 -7.81 -8.43
C CYS A 74 -5.34 -8.94 -7.49
N LYS A 75 -5.47 -10.21 -7.89
CA LYS A 75 -4.90 -11.33 -7.10
C LYS A 75 -3.41 -11.16 -6.84
N SER A 76 -2.66 -10.70 -7.84
CA SER A 76 -1.22 -10.47 -7.69
C SER A 76 -0.95 -9.34 -6.70
N GLN A 77 -1.70 -8.23 -6.78
CA GLN A 77 -1.57 -7.09 -5.85
C GLN A 77 -1.89 -7.50 -4.41
N ILE A 78 -2.96 -8.27 -4.21
CA ILE A 78 -3.35 -8.80 -2.90
C ILE A 78 -2.24 -9.69 -2.36
N LYS A 79 -1.74 -10.62 -3.19
CA LYS A 79 -0.67 -11.51 -2.78
C LYS A 79 0.56 -10.71 -2.35
N GLU A 80 0.97 -9.73 -3.15
CA GLU A 80 2.11 -8.87 -2.84
C GLU A 80 1.91 -8.10 -1.53
N LEU A 81 0.72 -7.53 -1.32
CA LEU A 81 0.36 -6.79 -0.12
C LEU A 81 0.47 -7.66 1.14
N PHE A 82 -0.11 -8.87 1.13
CA PHE A 82 -0.09 -9.79 2.28
C PHE A 82 1.23 -10.54 2.46
N ASP A 83 2.02 -10.72 1.40
CA ASP A 83 3.36 -11.31 1.50
C ASP A 83 4.39 -10.30 2.05
N THR A 84 4.22 -9.02 1.73
CA THR A 84 5.21 -7.96 2.02
C THR A 84 4.94 -7.28 3.35
N TYR A 85 3.68 -7.15 3.75
CA TYR A 85 3.28 -6.38 4.91
C TYR A 85 2.50 -7.22 5.91
N ASN A 86 2.67 -6.88 7.19
CA ASN A 86 1.73 -7.28 8.22
C ASN A 86 0.52 -6.33 8.15
N VAL A 87 -0.56 -6.82 7.55
CA VAL A 87 -1.81 -6.08 7.36
C VAL A 87 -2.63 -6.12 8.65
N GLN A 88 -3.01 -4.95 9.15
CA GLN A 88 -3.95 -4.81 10.24
C GLN A 88 -5.18 -4.04 9.76
N VAL A 89 -6.35 -4.43 10.25
CA VAL A 89 -7.61 -3.78 9.90
C VAL A 89 -8.44 -3.57 11.15
N ARG A 90 -9.16 -2.45 11.19
CA ARG A 90 -10.19 -2.17 12.21
C ARG A 90 -11.40 -1.53 11.56
N LYS A 91 -12.59 -1.76 12.11
CA LYS A 91 -13.77 -0.92 11.87
C LYS A 91 -13.59 0.43 12.57
N ILE A 92 -14.09 1.50 11.94
CA ILE A 92 -14.18 2.85 12.50
C ILE A 92 -15.53 3.42 12.09
N ASP A 93 -16.46 3.55 13.05
CA ASP A 93 -17.84 3.97 12.79
C ASP A 93 -18.49 3.21 11.62
N ASP A 94 -18.79 3.88 10.52
CA ASP A 94 -19.39 3.34 9.29
C ASP A 94 -18.36 3.02 8.19
N THR A 95 -17.07 3.16 8.48
CA THR A 95 -15.95 2.81 7.60
C THR A 95 -15.00 1.82 8.29
N PHE A 96 -13.83 1.62 7.70
CA PHE A 96 -12.74 0.83 8.24
C PHE A 96 -11.42 1.55 8.01
N SER A 97 -10.36 1.05 8.62
CA SER A 97 -9.00 1.47 8.31
C SER A 97 -8.10 0.26 8.15
N VAL A 98 -7.23 0.34 7.14
CA VAL A 98 -6.23 -0.68 6.82
C VAL A 98 -4.85 -0.09 7.03
N MET A 99 -4.08 -0.71 7.91
CA MET A 99 -2.70 -0.33 8.19
C MET A 99 -1.75 -1.40 7.64
N LEU A 100 -0.74 -0.96 6.89
CA LEU A 100 0.36 -1.81 6.45
C LEU A 100 1.57 -1.56 7.33
N CYS A 101 2.13 -2.64 7.88
CA CYS A 101 3.36 -2.58 8.64
C CYS A 101 4.47 -3.42 8.02
N ASP A 102 5.69 -2.91 8.08
CA ASP A 102 6.90 -3.65 7.74
C ASP A 102 7.03 -4.88 8.66
N VAL A 103 7.06 -6.07 8.06
CA VAL A 103 7.06 -7.36 8.75
C VAL A 103 8.30 -7.53 9.64
N ASP A 104 9.43 -6.96 9.24
CA ASP A 104 10.71 -7.15 9.92
C ASP A 104 10.95 -6.11 11.02
N LYS A 105 10.41 -4.90 10.84
CA LYS A 105 10.76 -3.75 11.69
C LYS A 105 9.65 -3.32 12.65
N LEU A 106 8.45 -3.90 12.55
CA LEU A 106 7.27 -3.51 13.34
C LEU A 106 6.96 -2.00 13.22
N LYS A 107 7.21 -1.45 12.03
CA LYS A 107 7.02 -0.04 11.70
C LYS A 107 5.78 0.13 10.86
N LYS A 108 5.03 1.22 11.09
CA LYS A 108 3.95 1.62 10.19
C LYS A 108 4.55 2.07 8.87
N THR A 109 4.05 1.52 7.78
CA THR A 109 4.29 2.02 6.44
C THR A 109 3.16 2.97 6.06
N MET A 110 1.91 2.50 6.00
CA MET A 110 0.73 3.31 5.67
C MET A 110 -0.45 2.98 6.55
N GLU A 111 -1.42 3.91 6.57
CA GLU A 111 -2.79 3.67 6.99
C GLU A 111 -3.74 4.37 6.01
N ASP A 112 -4.70 3.62 5.50
CA ASP A 112 -5.81 4.09 4.65
C ASP A 112 -7.11 3.98 5.47
N PHE A 113 -8.04 4.92 5.28
CA PHE A 113 -9.35 4.96 5.96
C PHE A 113 -10.52 4.55 5.06
N GLY A 114 -10.22 4.05 3.86
CA GLY A 114 -11.18 3.52 2.91
C GLY A 114 -12.23 4.54 2.50
N CYS A 115 -11.94 5.85 2.62
CA CYS A 115 -12.96 6.88 2.53
C CYS A 115 -12.90 7.66 1.20
N ASN A 116 -11.72 7.79 0.59
CA ASN A 116 -11.50 8.46 -0.68
C ASN A 116 -11.04 7.46 -1.76
N SER A 117 -11.14 7.84 -3.04
CA SER A 117 -10.89 6.95 -4.17
C SER A 117 -9.51 7.10 -4.83
N MET A 118 -8.59 7.87 -4.25
CA MET A 118 -7.37 8.25 -4.96
C MET A 118 -6.09 8.13 -4.15
N LEU A 119 -6.14 8.23 -2.81
CA LEU A 119 -4.95 8.36 -2.00
C LEU A 119 -5.11 7.69 -0.65
N VAL A 120 -4.09 6.91 -0.27
CA VAL A 120 -3.86 6.55 1.12
C VAL A 120 -3.66 7.83 1.94
N GLU A 121 -4.37 7.96 3.05
CA GLU A 121 -4.36 9.18 3.86
C GLU A 121 -3.06 9.36 4.64
N ILE A 122 -2.42 8.27 5.07
CA ILE A 122 -1.20 8.33 5.89
C ILE A 122 -0.07 7.54 5.26
N LYS A 123 1.04 8.24 5.00
CA LYS A 123 2.22 7.71 4.31
C LYS A 123 3.44 7.84 5.22
N SER A 124 3.51 7.02 6.27
CA SER A 124 4.54 7.15 7.30
C SER A 124 5.97 7.07 6.75
N TRP A 125 6.21 6.34 5.65
CA TRP A 125 7.52 6.29 4.99
C TRP A 125 7.98 7.64 4.41
N LYS A 126 7.07 8.60 4.18
CA LYS A 126 7.43 9.94 3.68
C LYS A 126 7.77 10.91 4.80
N GLU A 127 7.28 10.65 6.01
CA GLU A 127 7.41 11.57 7.14
C GLU A 127 8.51 11.14 8.12
N ASN A 128 8.51 9.86 8.52
CA ASN A 128 9.42 9.34 9.53
C ASN A 128 9.56 7.81 9.47
N ASP A 129 10.78 7.32 9.27
CA ASP A 129 11.10 5.89 9.18
C ASP A 129 10.90 5.11 10.49
N ASN A 130 10.43 5.71 11.58
CA ASN A 130 10.28 5.07 12.90
C ASN A 130 8.89 5.22 13.51
N VAL A 131 7.84 5.44 12.69
CA VAL A 131 6.46 5.42 13.20
C VAL A 131 6.11 4.00 13.67
N PRO A 132 5.65 3.81 14.93
CA PRO A 132 5.30 2.49 15.43
C PRO A 132 4.11 1.91 14.65
N CYS A 133 4.10 0.59 14.44
CA CYS A 133 2.98 -0.13 13.85
C CYS A 133 1.77 -0.16 14.82
N LYS A 134 1.05 0.96 14.87
CA LYS A 134 -0.17 1.19 15.65
C LYS A 134 -1.07 2.11 14.88
N PHE A 135 -2.36 1.81 14.85
CA PHE A 135 -3.34 2.69 14.21
C PHE A 135 -3.30 4.11 14.77
N GLU A 136 -3.73 5.09 13.96
CA GLU A 136 -3.88 6.46 14.45
C GLU A 136 -4.98 6.59 15.51
N ASP A 137 -4.66 7.34 16.55
CA ASP A 137 -5.61 7.65 17.63
C ASP A 137 -6.50 8.84 17.28
N ASN A 138 -6.03 9.79 16.45
CA ASN A 138 -6.75 10.99 16.03
C ASN A 138 -7.53 10.80 14.71
N TRP A 139 -7.99 9.58 14.45
CA TRP A 139 -8.64 9.22 13.19
C TRP A 139 -9.84 10.10 12.84
N GLN A 140 -10.63 10.60 13.81
CA GLN A 140 -11.77 11.48 13.52
C GLN A 140 -11.33 12.74 12.78
N GLN A 141 -10.21 13.32 13.20
CA GLN A 141 -9.67 14.53 12.60
C GLN A 141 -9.16 14.25 11.18
N ILE A 142 -8.52 13.10 10.99
CA ILE A 142 -7.99 12.67 9.69
C ILE A 142 -9.16 12.40 8.72
N LEU A 143 -10.19 11.69 9.18
CA LEU A 143 -11.42 11.51 8.41
C LEU A 143 -12.02 12.85 8.02
N GLN A 144 -12.14 13.80 8.94
CA GLN A 144 -12.68 15.12 8.62
C GLN A 144 -11.82 15.87 7.58
N GLN A 145 -10.50 15.69 7.58
CA GLN A 145 -9.59 16.37 6.67
C GLN A 145 -9.55 15.75 5.27
N HIS A 146 -9.67 14.42 5.18
CA HIS A 146 -9.42 13.67 3.95
C HIS A 146 -10.67 13.01 3.36
N CYS A 147 -11.72 12.87 4.16
CA CYS A 147 -12.95 12.14 3.82
C CYS A 147 -14.20 13.01 3.86
N ALA A 148 -14.09 14.28 4.25
CA ALA A 148 -15.21 15.20 4.15
C ALA A 148 -15.49 15.49 2.66
N GLU A 149 -16.74 15.29 2.25
CA GLU A 149 -17.26 15.62 0.92
C GLU A 149 -17.20 17.13 0.61
#